data_AF-A0A1C5T113-F1
#
_entry.id   AF-A0A1C5T113-F1
#
_cell.length_a   1.000
_cell.length_b   1.000
_cell.length_c   1.000
_cell.angle_alpha   90.00
_cell.angle_beta   90.00
_cell.angle_gamma   90.00
#
_symmetry.space_group_name_H-M   'P 1'
#
loop_
_entity.id
_entity.type
_entity.pdbx_description
1 polymer ?
#
loop_
_entity_poly.entity_id
_entity_poly.type
_entity_poly.pdbx_seq_one_letter_code
_entity_poly.pdbx_strand_id
1 'polypeptide(L)'
;MKGRTFVKQKTFPTVIRNRMVRQLVLYISLLVSFSLQAQSEKAGITVNDSIQEDSVTTPKPSAFKRAIKKFMNFSDFDTLYISPNRYNYALMATHFSNFEYYSVTSEFPQPQKLSFSPNPHNKIGLYFGWRWIFLGWSVDIDDIYRKTNRKNKGTEFDLSLYSSKLGVDIFYRRTGNNYKIHKIRGFYDEIPSDYSEDFSGLKVDIKGLNLYYIFNNRKFSYPAAFSQSTNQRRNAGTFIAGFSISKHNLDFDYQQLPAYIQERMNPGMKVNKIKYTNANISFGYAYNWVFARNCLACLSLTPAIAYKASDVDAETQEGKAWYSKFNLDFLLRAGVVYNNGKYFVGTSFVGKNYNYHRNNFSLDNGFGTLQVYAGFNFHLRKEYRKKKTKREY
;
A
#
# COMPACT_ATOMS: atom_id res chain seq x y z
N MET A 1 2.63 30.20 -55.79
CA MET A 1 2.25 30.69 -54.45
C MET A 1 1.23 29.74 -53.84
N LYS A 2 1.60 28.94 -52.84
CA LYS A 2 0.65 28.18 -52.01
C LYS A 2 1.05 28.37 -50.55
N GLY A 3 0.16 29.02 -49.80
CA GLY A 3 0.37 29.43 -48.41
C GLY A 3 0.43 28.26 -47.44
N ARG A 4 1.34 28.35 -46.47
CA ARG A 4 1.41 27.48 -45.29
C ARG A 4 0.48 28.05 -44.21
N THR A 5 -0.49 27.26 -43.77
CA THR A 5 -1.30 27.55 -42.58
C THR A 5 -0.78 26.68 -41.43
N PHE A 6 -0.06 27.30 -40.48
CA PHE A 6 0.40 26.67 -39.24
C PHE A 6 -0.80 26.53 -38.27
N VAL A 7 -1.18 25.30 -37.94
CA VAL A 7 -2.13 25.02 -36.83
C VAL A 7 -1.33 24.84 -35.55
N LYS A 8 -1.51 25.77 -34.60
CA LYS A 8 -0.91 25.75 -33.26
C LYS A 8 -1.44 24.57 -32.46
N GLN A 9 -0.58 23.59 -32.18
CA GLN A 9 -0.82 22.53 -31.20
C GLN A 9 -0.87 23.16 -29.79
N LYS A 10 -2.01 23.13 -29.11
CA LYS A 10 -2.11 23.49 -27.68
C LYS A 10 -1.51 22.36 -26.85
N THR A 11 -0.20 22.41 -26.62
CA THR A 11 0.49 21.62 -25.60
C THR A 11 0.07 22.09 -24.21
N PHE A 12 -0.70 21.27 -23.50
CA PHE A 12 -0.83 21.43 -22.04
C PHE A 12 0.56 21.23 -21.41
N PRO A 13 1.08 22.18 -20.63
CA PRO A 13 2.50 22.19 -20.30
C PRO A 13 2.82 21.14 -19.24
N THR A 14 3.69 20.19 -19.60
CA THR A 14 4.41 19.21 -18.77
C THR A 14 5.00 19.82 -17.48
N VAL A 15 5.18 21.14 -17.46
CA VAL A 15 5.60 21.96 -16.32
C VAL A 15 4.63 21.89 -15.12
N ILE A 16 3.31 21.85 -15.34
CA ILE A 16 2.32 21.85 -14.25
C ILE A 16 2.34 20.51 -13.49
N ARG A 17 2.54 19.40 -14.20
CA ARG A 17 2.62 18.04 -13.63
C ARG A 17 3.86 17.88 -12.75
N ASN A 18 5.02 18.37 -13.20
CA ASN A 18 6.25 18.34 -12.41
C ASN A 18 6.20 19.28 -11.20
N ARG A 19 5.49 20.40 -11.31
CA ARG A 19 5.27 21.34 -10.19
C ARG A 19 4.41 20.72 -9.09
N MET A 20 3.32 20.04 -9.43
CA MET A 20 2.48 19.35 -8.44
C MET A 20 3.21 18.19 -7.75
N VAL A 21 3.99 17.40 -8.49
CA VAL A 21 4.77 16.29 -7.89
C VAL A 21 5.88 16.82 -6.97
N ARG A 22 6.60 17.88 -7.39
CA ARG A 22 7.59 18.54 -6.52
C ARG A 22 6.96 19.16 -5.27
N GLN A 23 5.78 19.78 -5.42
CA GLN A 23 5.02 20.31 -4.28
C GLN A 23 4.56 19.20 -3.34
N LEU A 24 4.06 18.08 -3.86
CA LEU A 24 3.64 16.93 -3.04
C LEU A 24 4.82 16.33 -2.28
N VAL A 25 5.98 16.15 -2.94
CA VAL A 25 7.23 15.68 -2.30
C VAL A 25 7.69 16.68 -1.24
N LEU A 26 7.62 17.99 -1.50
CA LEU A 26 7.93 19.03 -0.52
C LEU A 26 6.96 18.96 0.68
N TYR A 27 5.65 18.82 0.46
CA TYR A 27 4.68 18.70 1.54
C TYR A 27 4.88 17.42 2.37
N ILE A 28 5.18 16.28 1.72
CA ILE A 28 5.51 15.04 2.41
C ILE A 28 6.81 15.21 3.22
N SER A 29 7.84 15.82 2.65
CA SER A 29 9.10 16.08 3.37
C SER A 29 8.91 17.05 4.54
N LEU A 30 8.06 18.07 4.41
CA LEU A 30 7.68 18.98 5.49
C LEU A 30 6.92 18.24 6.59
N LEU A 31 5.95 17.40 6.24
CA LEU A 31 5.19 16.57 7.18
C LEU A 31 6.10 15.60 7.95
N VAL A 32 7.10 15.00 7.28
CA VAL A 32 8.07 14.10 7.93
C VAL A 32 9.02 14.88 8.85
N SER A 33 9.59 16.00 8.41
CA SER A 33 10.53 16.81 9.20
C SER A 33 9.89 17.42 10.46
N PHE A 34 8.64 17.87 10.39
CA PHE A 34 7.93 18.40 11.56
C PHE A 34 7.54 17.31 12.57
N SER A 35 7.31 16.07 12.11
CA SER A 35 7.03 14.92 12.98
C SER A 35 8.23 14.56 13.87
N LEU A 36 9.44 14.72 13.33
CA LEU A 36 10.70 14.55 14.07
C LEU A 36 10.92 15.68 15.10
N GLN A 37 10.66 16.94 14.73
CA GLN A 37 10.81 18.08 15.65
C GLN A 37 9.81 18.07 16.80
N ALA A 38 8.55 17.66 16.56
CA ALA A 38 7.54 17.54 17.61
C ALA A 38 7.86 16.46 18.67
N GLN A 39 8.79 15.55 18.39
CA GLN A 39 9.29 14.56 19.35
C GLN A 39 10.49 15.05 20.17
N SER A 40 11.25 16.02 19.65
CA SER A 40 12.41 16.61 20.34
C SER A 40 11.98 17.44 21.55
N GLU A 41 10.88 18.19 21.46
CA GLU A 41 10.40 19.06 22.55
C GLU A 41 9.97 18.31 23.83
N LYS A 42 9.68 17.00 23.78
CA LYS A 42 9.36 16.21 24.98
C LYS A 42 10.58 15.80 25.80
N ALA A 43 11.80 16.08 25.33
CA ALA A 43 13.03 15.67 26.03
C ALA A 43 13.55 16.70 27.05
N GLY A 44 12.94 17.89 27.17
CA GLY A 44 13.40 18.97 28.05
C GLY A 44 12.34 19.45 29.03
N ILE A 45 11.91 18.61 29.97
CA ILE A 45 11.26 19.09 31.20
C ILE A 45 11.88 18.33 32.36
N THR A 46 13.00 18.86 32.86
CA THR A 46 13.55 18.53 34.17
C THR A 46 13.36 19.76 35.03
N VAL A 47 12.69 19.56 36.16
CA VAL A 47 12.41 20.55 37.20
C VAL A 47 13.72 21.10 37.78
N ASN A 48 13.85 22.42 37.89
CA ASN A 48 14.56 23.07 38.98
C ASN A 48 13.97 24.46 39.23
N ASP A 49 13.93 24.82 40.52
CA ASP A 49 13.25 25.95 41.14
C ASP A 49 13.79 27.33 40.76
N SER A 50 12.88 28.30 40.87
CA SER A 50 13.06 29.74 41.15
C SER A 50 14.21 30.47 40.47
N ILE A 51 13.86 31.32 39.49
CA ILE A 51 14.28 32.73 39.37
C ILE A 51 13.27 33.42 38.43
N GLN A 52 12.80 34.60 38.82
CA GLN A 52 12.02 35.51 37.99
C GLN A 52 12.78 35.81 36.69
N GLU A 53 12.15 35.59 35.55
CA GLU A 53 12.58 36.21 34.29
C GLU A 53 11.36 36.66 33.48
N ASP A 54 11.57 37.81 32.87
CA ASP A 54 10.58 38.74 32.37
C ASP A 54 9.61 38.22 31.32
N SER A 55 8.46 38.89 31.28
CA SER A 55 7.35 38.67 30.35
C SER A 55 7.76 38.88 28.89
N VAL A 56 8.37 37.87 28.26
CA VAL A 56 8.41 37.77 26.80
C VAL A 56 7.08 37.20 26.35
N THR A 57 6.18 38.09 25.95
CA THR A 57 4.88 37.75 25.36
C THR A 57 5.12 36.98 24.06
N THR A 58 5.20 35.64 24.14
CA THR A 58 5.24 34.80 22.94
C THR A 58 3.97 35.08 22.14
N PRO A 59 4.06 35.48 20.85
CA PRO A 59 2.88 35.83 20.08
C PRO A 59 1.96 34.62 19.98
N LYS A 60 0.71 34.76 20.45
CA LYS A 60 -0.31 33.70 20.40
C LYS A 60 -0.40 33.19 18.94
N PRO A 61 -0.18 31.88 18.69
CA PRO A 61 -0.19 31.37 17.32
C PRO A 61 -1.54 31.63 16.65
N SER A 62 -1.52 32.00 15.37
CA SER A 62 -2.73 32.26 14.58
C SER A 62 -3.69 31.07 14.63
N ALA A 63 -5.00 31.31 14.47
CA ALA A 63 -6.02 30.25 14.51
C ALA A 63 -5.70 29.10 13.53
N PHE A 64 -5.14 29.43 12.37
CA PHE A 64 -4.65 28.47 11.38
C PHE A 64 -3.49 27.60 11.90
N LYS A 65 -2.47 28.21 12.53
CA LYS A 65 -1.36 27.46 13.15
C LYS A 65 -1.85 26.57 14.30
N ARG A 66 -2.83 27.03 15.09
CA ARG A 66 -3.47 26.21 16.14
C ARG A 66 -4.27 25.04 15.55
N ALA A 67 -5.01 25.26 14.46
CA ALA A 67 -5.74 24.23 13.75
C ALA A 67 -4.80 23.16 13.16
N ILE A 68 -3.71 23.58 12.52
CA ILE A 68 -2.66 22.67 12.02
C ILE A 68 -2.03 21.89 13.17
N LYS A 69 -1.65 22.56 14.28
CA LYS A 69 -1.06 21.88 15.45
C LYS A 69 -2.02 20.85 16.04
N LYS A 70 -3.32 21.15 16.14
CA LYS A 70 -4.36 20.23 16.61
C LYS A 70 -4.59 19.07 15.64
N PHE A 71 -4.57 19.33 14.33
CA PHE A 71 -4.66 18.31 13.30
C PHE A 71 -3.47 17.36 13.36
N MET A 72 -2.25 17.90 13.44
CA MET A 72 -0.97 17.18 13.48
C MET A 72 -0.65 16.52 14.84
N ASN A 73 -1.53 16.59 15.85
CA ASN A 73 -1.33 15.83 17.08
C ASN A 73 -1.67 14.36 16.85
N PHE A 74 -0.70 13.61 16.34
CA PHE A 74 -0.78 12.18 16.04
C PHE A 74 -0.64 11.29 17.28
N SER A 75 -0.56 11.88 18.47
CA SER A 75 -0.41 11.16 19.75
C SER A 75 -1.58 11.33 20.72
N ASP A 76 -2.63 12.04 20.32
CA ASP A 76 -3.87 12.21 21.11
C ASP A 76 -4.82 11.05 20.86
N PHE A 77 -4.58 9.95 21.59
CA PHE A 77 -5.47 8.79 21.61
C PHE A 77 -6.13 8.66 22.99
N ASP A 78 -7.33 8.11 23.02
CA ASP A 78 -8.02 7.74 24.26
C ASP A 78 -7.35 6.50 24.87
N THR A 79 -6.71 6.67 26.03
CA THR A 79 -5.92 5.63 26.70
C THR A 79 -6.77 4.49 27.27
N LEU A 80 -8.10 4.68 27.36
CA LEU A 80 -9.05 3.61 27.69
C LEU A 80 -9.20 2.64 26.51
N TYR A 81 -9.04 3.12 25.28
CA TYR A 81 -9.18 2.33 24.06
C TYR A 81 -7.83 1.89 23.49
N ILE A 82 -6.78 2.70 23.61
CA ILE A 82 -5.49 2.46 22.97
C ILE A 82 -4.35 2.66 23.97
N SER A 83 -3.46 1.67 24.12
CA SER A 83 -2.19 1.88 24.82
C SER A 83 -1.04 2.13 23.87
N PRO A 84 -0.15 3.10 24.16
CA PRO A 84 1.10 3.26 23.44
C PRO A 84 2.07 2.11 23.75
N ASN A 85 2.92 1.77 22.78
CA ASN A 85 4.05 0.88 23.03
C ASN A 85 5.05 1.52 24.01
N ARG A 86 5.42 0.77 25.05
CA ARG A 86 6.29 1.23 26.15
C ARG A 86 7.78 1.16 25.84
N TYR A 87 8.13 0.56 24.71
CA TYR A 87 9.49 0.30 24.28
C TYR A 87 9.89 1.21 23.12
N ASN A 88 11.20 1.36 22.89
CA ASN A 88 11.73 2.15 21.78
C ASN A 88 11.97 1.31 20.53
N TYR A 89 12.34 0.05 20.70
CA TYR A 89 12.77 -0.81 19.59
C TYR A 89 11.95 -2.09 19.53
N ALA A 90 11.86 -2.67 18.34
CA ALA A 90 11.25 -3.97 18.10
C ALA A 90 12.12 -4.77 17.14
N LEU A 91 12.12 -6.09 17.30
CA LEU A 91 12.67 -7.02 16.32
C LEU A 91 11.57 -8.00 15.92
N MET A 92 11.41 -8.23 14.63
CA MET A 92 10.34 -9.05 14.07
C MET A 92 10.87 -9.94 12.95
N ALA A 93 10.51 -11.22 13.00
CA ALA A 93 10.68 -12.15 11.90
C ALA A 93 9.32 -12.33 11.20
N THR A 94 9.33 -12.43 9.89
CA THR A 94 8.12 -12.50 9.07
C THR A 94 8.24 -13.57 8.01
N HIS A 95 7.11 -14.18 7.67
CA HIS A 95 6.90 -14.97 6.47
C HIS A 95 5.84 -14.27 5.61
N PHE A 96 6.12 -14.07 4.33
CA PHE A 96 5.15 -13.52 3.37
C PHE A 96 4.82 -14.57 2.32
N SER A 97 3.53 -14.69 2.01
CA SER A 97 3.03 -15.39 0.83
C SER A 97 2.30 -14.39 -0.04
N ASN A 98 2.78 -14.22 -1.27
CA ASN A 98 2.14 -13.36 -2.26
C ASN A 98 1.25 -14.20 -3.18
N PHE A 99 0.07 -13.67 -3.44
CA PHE A 99 -0.91 -14.21 -4.38
C PHE A 99 -1.14 -13.14 -5.44
N GLU A 100 -0.86 -13.46 -6.68
CA GLU A 100 -1.14 -12.57 -7.80
C GLU A 100 -1.97 -13.31 -8.83
N TYR A 101 -2.93 -12.62 -9.42
CA TYR A 101 -3.79 -13.17 -10.45
C TYR A 101 -4.06 -12.09 -11.48
N TYR A 102 -3.87 -12.43 -12.74
CA TYR A 102 -4.12 -11.56 -13.88
C TYR A 102 -5.03 -12.31 -14.84
N SER A 103 -6.07 -11.65 -15.31
CA SER A 103 -6.94 -12.22 -16.34
C SER A 103 -7.15 -11.22 -17.45
N VAL A 104 -6.96 -11.69 -18.68
CA VAL A 104 -7.30 -10.96 -19.90
C VAL A 104 -8.53 -11.63 -20.51
N THR A 105 -9.59 -10.86 -20.73
CA THR A 105 -10.82 -11.34 -21.35
C THR A 105 -11.13 -10.51 -22.59
N SER A 106 -11.61 -11.16 -23.64
CA SER A 106 -12.14 -10.49 -24.83
C SER A 106 -13.47 -11.08 -25.24
N GLU A 107 -14.47 -10.26 -25.55
CA GLU A 107 -15.84 -10.73 -25.84
C GLU A 107 -16.08 -11.05 -27.33
N PHE A 108 -15.30 -10.46 -28.25
CA PHE A 108 -15.51 -10.57 -29.69
C PHE A 108 -14.22 -10.93 -30.45
N PRO A 109 -14.31 -11.70 -31.56
CA PRO A 109 -15.51 -12.30 -32.16
C PRO A 109 -16.11 -13.49 -31.40
N GLN A 110 -15.34 -14.14 -30.52
CA GLN A 110 -15.84 -15.13 -29.57
C GLN A 110 -15.27 -14.85 -28.16
N PRO A 111 -16.01 -15.13 -27.08
CA PRO A 111 -15.54 -14.91 -25.72
C PRO A 111 -14.30 -15.74 -25.38
N GLN A 112 -13.18 -15.06 -25.18
CA GLN A 112 -11.89 -15.64 -24.81
C GLN A 112 -11.43 -15.13 -23.44
N LYS A 113 -10.87 -16.02 -22.63
CA LYS A 113 -10.27 -15.68 -21.33
C LYS A 113 -8.94 -16.38 -21.16
N LEU A 114 -7.93 -15.61 -20.78
CA LEU A 114 -6.58 -16.09 -20.49
C LEU A 114 -6.17 -15.62 -19.10
N SER A 115 -5.84 -16.57 -18.22
CA SER A 115 -5.52 -16.29 -16.82
C SER A 115 -4.10 -16.69 -16.46
N PHE A 116 -3.39 -15.76 -15.83
CA PHE A 116 -1.99 -15.89 -15.45
C PHE A 116 -1.85 -15.73 -13.95
N SER A 117 -1.00 -16.54 -13.34
CA SER A 117 -0.48 -16.24 -12.01
C SER A 117 1.01 -16.62 -11.94
N PRO A 118 1.82 -15.84 -11.23
CA PRO A 118 3.17 -16.27 -10.92
C PRO A 118 3.12 -17.49 -10.00
N ASN A 119 4.19 -18.28 -10.01
CA ASN A 119 4.34 -19.31 -8.98
C ASN A 119 4.32 -18.63 -7.60
N PRO A 120 3.58 -19.18 -6.61
CA PRO A 120 3.58 -18.64 -5.25
C PRO A 120 5.01 -18.56 -4.75
N HIS A 121 5.44 -17.36 -4.39
CA HIS A 121 6.77 -17.14 -3.87
C HIS A 121 6.64 -16.78 -2.39
N ASN A 122 7.34 -17.57 -1.56
CA ASN A 122 7.34 -17.41 -0.13
C ASN A 122 8.61 -16.67 0.28
N LYS A 123 8.47 -15.61 1.07
CA LYS A 123 9.60 -14.80 1.54
C LYS A 123 9.73 -14.91 3.04
N ILE A 124 10.97 -14.97 3.53
CA ILE A 124 11.28 -14.79 4.94
C ILE A 124 11.94 -13.43 5.11
N GLY A 125 11.53 -12.67 6.12
CA GLY A 125 12.04 -11.35 6.38
C GLY A 125 12.42 -11.11 7.83
N LEU A 126 13.37 -10.19 8.01
CA LEU A 126 13.80 -9.66 9.30
C LEU A 126 13.57 -8.16 9.31
N TYR A 127 12.91 -7.70 10.37
CA TYR A 127 12.47 -6.32 10.53
C TYR A 127 12.98 -5.76 11.86
N PHE A 128 13.49 -4.54 11.78
CA PHE A 128 13.82 -3.72 12.92
C PHE A 128 12.82 -2.56 13.02
N GLY A 129 12.15 -2.48 14.16
CA GLY A 129 11.24 -1.40 14.50
C GLY A 129 11.90 -0.35 15.37
N TRP A 130 11.72 0.92 15.01
CA TRP A 130 11.97 2.06 15.89
C TRP A 130 10.67 2.85 16.07
N ARG A 131 10.08 2.70 17.26
CA ARG A 131 8.81 3.32 17.67
C ARG A 131 7.66 2.99 16.70
N TRP A 132 7.37 3.86 15.75
CA TRP A 132 6.27 3.76 14.79
C TRP A 132 6.75 3.42 13.36
N ILE A 133 8.06 3.26 13.17
CA ILE A 133 8.69 2.90 11.89
C ILE A 133 9.19 1.46 11.99
N PHE A 134 8.90 0.64 10.99
CA PHE A 134 9.50 -0.68 10.81
C PHE A 134 10.24 -0.72 9.48
N LEU A 135 11.50 -1.09 9.51
CA LEU A 135 12.31 -1.32 8.32
C LEU A 135 12.73 -2.78 8.32
N GLY A 136 12.49 -3.49 7.22
CA GLY A 136 12.91 -4.87 7.11
C GLY A 136 13.30 -5.25 5.71
N TRP A 137 14.04 -6.35 5.66
CA TRP A 137 14.51 -6.97 4.44
C TRP A 137 13.97 -8.38 4.39
N SER A 138 13.55 -8.82 3.20
CA SER A 138 13.02 -10.16 2.97
C SER A 138 13.67 -10.81 1.74
N VAL A 139 13.75 -12.13 1.78
CA VAL A 139 14.38 -12.97 0.76
C VAL A 139 13.43 -14.10 0.41
N ASP A 140 13.33 -14.43 -0.87
CA ASP A 140 12.56 -15.59 -1.32
C ASP A 140 13.23 -16.88 -0.84
N ILE A 141 12.44 -17.83 -0.31
CA ILE A 141 12.92 -19.10 0.25
C ILE A 141 13.60 -19.94 -0.83
N ASP A 142 13.08 -19.93 -2.06
CA ASP A 142 13.63 -20.66 -3.19
C ASP A 142 15.07 -20.21 -3.53
N ASP A 143 15.40 -18.93 -3.27
CA ASP A 143 16.75 -18.42 -3.46
C ASP A 143 17.76 -19.00 -2.47
N ILE A 144 17.29 -19.27 -1.23
CA ILE A 144 18.09 -19.85 -0.16
C ILE A 144 18.31 -21.34 -0.43
N TYR A 145 17.25 -22.04 -0.86
CA TYR A 145 17.28 -23.50 -1.02
C TYR A 145 17.91 -23.96 -2.35
N ARG A 146 17.64 -23.27 -3.47
CA ARG A 146 17.88 -23.85 -4.81
C ARG A 146 19.10 -23.29 -5.55
N LYS A 147 19.83 -22.32 -5.00
CA LYS A 147 21.00 -21.64 -5.64
C LYS A 147 20.75 -21.28 -7.12
N THR A 148 19.51 -21.00 -7.51
CA THR A 148 19.14 -20.78 -8.91
C THR A 148 19.60 -19.41 -9.42
N ASN A 149 19.92 -19.36 -10.72
CA ASN A 149 20.49 -18.20 -11.40
C ASN A 149 19.68 -16.91 -11.17
N ARG A 150 20.38 -15.84 -10.77
CA ARG A 150 19.88 -14.51 -10.33
C ARG A 150 19.06 -13.71 -11.38
N LYS A 151 18.76 -14.22 -12.57
CA LYS A 151 18.38 -13.40 -13.74
C LYS A 151 16.90 -12.97 -13.83
N ASN A 152 15.98 -13.55 -13.05
CA ASN A 152 14.53 -13.31 -13.20
C ASN A 152 13.81 -12.80 -11.94
N LYS A 153 14.51 -12.14 -11.00
CA LYS A 153 13.90 -11.74 -9.72
C LYS A 153 12.99 -10.52 -9.87
N GLY A 154 11.82 -10.61 -9.26
CA GLY A 154 10.98 -9.44 -8.98
C GLY A 154 11.57 -8.62 -7.82
N THR A 155 11.33 -7.32 -7.82
CA THR A 155 11.73 -6.41 -6.74
C THR A 155 10.49 -5.81 -6.11
N GLU A 156 10.40 -5.85 -4.79
CA GLU A 156 9.30 -5.26 -4.04
C GLU A 156 9.83 -4.33 -2.96
N PHE A 157 9.20 -3.16 -2.84
CA PHE A 157 9.41 -2.21 -1.77
C PHE A 157 8.04 -1.74 -1.29
N ASP A 158 7.78 -1.88 0.00
CA ASP A 158 6.58 -1.37 0.66
C ASP A 158 6.99 -0.59 1.90
N LEU A 159 6.55 0.66 1.99
CA LEU A 159 6.66 1.49 3.17
C LEU A 159 5.26 1.93 3.58
N SER A 160 4.79 1.39 4.70
CA SER A 160 3.51 1.75 5.29
C SER A 160 3.72 2.50 6.60
N LEU A 161 3.30 3.77 6.63
CA LEU A 161 3.38 4.66 7.78
C LEU A 161 1.98 4.86 8.36
N TYR A 162 1.76 4.35 9.57
CA TYR A 162 0.49 4.45 10.28
C TYR A 162 0.59 5.46 11.42
N SER A 163 -0.08 6.60 11.30
CA SER A 163 -0.39 7.46 12.46
C SER A 163 -1.80 7.17 12.97
N SER A 164 -2.26 7.83 14.04
CA SER A 164 -3.67 7.69 14.46
C SER A 164 -4.66 8.23 13.45
N LYS A 165 -4.30 9.31 12.76
CA LYS A 165 -5.25 10.07 11.92
C LYS A 165 -5.03 9.82 10.45
N LEU A 166 -3.78 9.76 10.02
CA LEU A 166 -3.37 9.62 8.64
C LEU A 166 -2.51 8.38 8.48
N GLY A 167 -2.75 7.62 7.42
CA GLY A 167 -1.85 6.58 6.98
C GLY A 167 -1.39 6.84 5.56
N VAL A 168 -0.13 6.46 5.30
CA VAL A 168 0.52 6.60 4.00
C VAL A 168 1.15 5.27 3.65
N ASP A 169 0.79 4.70 2.50
CA ASP A 169 1.46 3.52 1.96
C ASP A 169 2.16 3.91 0.65
N ILE A 170 3.47 3.69 0.56
CA ILE A 170 4.27 3.83 -0.65
C ILE A 170 4.67 2.43 -1.09
N PHE A 171 4.31 2.07 -2.31
CA PHE A 171 4.60 0.73 -2.82
C PHE A 171 5.23 0.80 -4.21
N TYR A 172 6.22 -0.05 -4.40
CA TYR A 172 6.85 -0.35 -5.67
C TYR A 172 6.92 -1.88 -5.82
N ARG A 173 6.41 -2.39 -6.92
CA ARG A 173 6.44 -3.81 -7.25
C ARG A 173 6.85 -3.96 -8.69
N ARG A 174 7.85 -4.80 -8.91
CA ARG A 174 8.24 -5.30 -10.21
C ARG A 174 8.21 -6.81 -10.16
N THR A 175 7.32 -7.44 -10.92
CA THR A 175 7.22 -8.90 -10.95
C THR A 175 8.28 -9.49 -11.89
N GLY A 176 8.79 -10.67 -11.54
CA GLY A 176 9.73 -11.43 -12.37
C GLY A 176 9.08 -12.09 -13.60
N ASN A 177 9.84 -12.87 -14.37
CA ASN A 177 9.39 -13.47 -15.63
C ASN A 177 8.86 -14.92 -15.48
N ASN A 178 8.32 -15.28 -14.31
CA ASN A 178 7.98 -16.68 -13.99
C ASN A 178 6.47 -16.82 -13.79
N TYR A 179 5.69 -16.49 -14.82
CA TYR A 179 4.25 -16.70 -14.82
C TYR A 179 3.90 -18.08 -15.34
N LYS A 180 2.72 -18.55 -14.97
CA LYS A 180 2.08 -19.72 -15.56
C LYS A 180 0.70 -19.36 -16.06
N ILE A 181 0.32 -19.97 -17.17
CA ILE A 181 -1.03 -19.92 -17.72
C ILE A 181 -1.79 -21.08 -17.11
N HIS A 182 -2.77 -20.80 -16.25
CA HIS A 182 -3.51 -21.85 -15.52
C HIS A 182 -4.94 -22.05 -16.00
N LYS A 183 -5.46 -21.12 -16.79
CA LYS A 183 -6.82 -21.22 -17.33
C LYS A 183 -6.94 -20.52 -18.66
N ILE A 184 -7.45 -21.26 -19.63
CA ILE A 184 -7.73 -20.80 -20.98
C ILE A 184 -9.19 -21.16 -21.28
N ARG A 185 -9.96 -20.23 -21.83
CA ARG A 185 -11.35 -20.46 -22.28
C ARG A 185 -11.57 -19.80 -23.63
N GLY A 186 -12.29 -20.47 -24.53
CA GLY A 186 -12.68 -19.92 -25.83
C GLY A 186 -11.61 -20.00 -26.93
N PHE A 187 -10.56 -20.80 -26.70
CA PHE A 187 -9.52 -21.07 -27.70
C PHE A 187 -9.74 -22.44 -28.36
N TYR A 188 -10.03 -23.48 -27.56
CA TYR A 188 -10.36 -24.84 -27.99
C TYR A 188 -11.31 -25.52 -26.98
N ASP A 189 -12.13 -26.47 -27.43
CA ASP A 189 -13.12 -27.19 -26.61
C ASP A 189 -12.51 -28.30 -25.71
N GLU A 190 -11.29 -28.75 -26.03
CA GLU A 190 -10.60 -29.87 -25.35
C GLU A 190 -9.39 -29.43 -24.50
N ILE A 191 -9.45 -28.25 -23.87
CA ILE A 191 -8.38 -27.85 -22.94
C ILE A 191 -8.62 -28.53 -21.58
N PRO A 192 -7.68 -29.34 -21.07
CA PRO A 192 -7.79 -29.96 -19.75
C PRO A 192 -8.01 -28.91 -18.67
N SER A 193 -8.82 -29.25 -17.66
CA SER A 193 -9.12 -28.33 -16.54
C SER A 193 -7.90 -28.03 -15.66
N ASP A 194 -6.85 -28.84 -15.75
CA ASP A 194 -5.57 -28.77 -15.05
C ASP A 194 -4.42 -28.21 -15.92
N TYR A 195 -4.74 -27.63 -17.08
CA TYR A 195 -3.76 -27.02 -17.97
C TYR A 195 -2.87 -25.99 -17.25
N SER A 196 -1.55 -26.18 -17.33
CA SER A 196 -0.54 -25.30 -16.74
C SER A 196 0.70 -25.24 -17.63
N GLU A 197 0.98 -24.08 -18.22
CA GLU A 197 2.20 -23.86 -19.01
C GLU A 197 2.98 -22.64 -18.52
N ASP A 198 4.31 -22.74 -18.53
CA ASP A 198 5.20 -21.64 -18.16
C ASP A 198 5.15 -20.52 -19.21
N PHE A 199 5.08 -19.28 -18.74
CA PHE A 199 5.03 -18.08 -19.57
C PHE A 199 5.91 -16.97 -19.00
N SER A 200 6.89 -16.54 -19.81
CA SER A 200 7.85 -15.48 -19.44
C SER A 200 7.60 -14.13 -20.11
N GLY A 201 6.54 -14.03 -20.93
CA GLY A 201 6.23 -12.82 -21.71
C GLY A 201 5.54 -11.71 -20.92
N LEU A 202 5.19 -11.90 -19.65
CA LEU A 202 4.54 -10.89 -18.82
C LEU A 202 5.54 -10.21 -17.87
N LYS A 203 5.64 -8.88 -17.96
CA LYS A 203 6.38 -8.05 -17.01
C LYS A 203 5.48 -6.96 -16.49
N VAL A 204 5.47 -6.80 -15.17
CA VAL A 204 4.61 -5.84 -14.49
C VAL A 204 5.47 -4.95 -13.60
N ASP A 205 5.36 -3.64 -13.80
CA ASP A 205 5.97 -2.59 -12.96
C ASP A 205 4.86 -1.67 -12.45
N ILE A 206 4.68 -1.64 -11.14
CA ILE A 206 3.66 -0.86 -10.45
C ILE A 206 4.34 -0.01 -9.41
N LYS A 207 4.02 1.28 -9.42
CA LYS A 207 4.40 2.23 -8.38
C LYS A 207 3.20 3.02 -7.93
N GLY A 208 3.03 3.20 -6.64
CA GLY A 208 1.89 3.93 -6.14
C GLY A 208 2.07 4.50 -4.74
N LEU A 209 1.14 5.40 -4.45
CA LEU A 209 0.97 6.08 -3.19
C LEU A 209 -0.49 5.92 -2.77
N ASN A 210 -0.71 5.57 -1.52
CA ASN A 210 -2.02 5.52 -0.88
C ASN A 210 -2.00 6.45 0.32
N LEU A 211 -2.99 7.33 0.43
CA LEU A 211 -3.18 8.23 1.56
C LEU A 211 -4.59 8.00 2.11
N TYR A 212 -4.73 7.78 3.41
CA TYR A 212 -6.05 7.62 4.02
C TYR A 212 -6.15 8.29 5.38
N TYR A 213 -7.35 8.77 5.69
CA TYR A 213 -7.75 9.40 6.93
C TYR A 213 -8.66 8.49 7.74
N ILE A 214 -8.40 8.44 9.04
CA ILE A 214 -9.10 7.63 10.03
C ILE A 214 -9.97 8.59 10.86
N PHE A 215 -11.29 8.45 10.74
CA PHE A 215 -12.23 9.38 11.39
C PHE A 215 -12.26 9.20 12.92
N ASN A 216 -12.36 7.97 13.42
CA ASN A 216 -12.38 7.66 14.85
C ASN A 216 -10.97 7.43 15.42
N ASN A 217 -10.03 8.30 15.06
CA ASN A 217 -8.60 8.17 15.34
C ASN A 217 -8.20 8.16 16.83
N ARG A 218 -9.09 8.60 17.74
CA ARG A 218 -8.83 8.56 19.18
C ARG A 218 -9.11 7.19 19.79
N LYS A 219 -10.05 6.42 19.22
CA LYS A 219 -10.48 5.12 19.77
C LYS A 219 -10.04 3.95 18.91
N PHE A 220 -9.92 4.13 17.60
CA PHE A 220 -9.48 3.08 16.67
C PHE A 220 -7.99 3.20 16.36
N SER A 221 -7.28 2.06 16.35
CA SER A 221 -5.85 2.01 16.04
C SER A 221 -5.56 0.99 14.93
N TYR A 222 -5.28 1.49 13.73
CA TYR A 222 -4.66 0.69 12.66
C TYR A 222 -3.28 0.13 13.05
N PRO A 223 -2.38 0.92 13.67
CA PRO A 223 -1.07 0.43 14.06
C PRO A 223 -1.13 -0.80 14.98
N ALA A 224 -2.19 -0.97 15.77
CA ALA A 224 -2.32 -2.12 16.66
C ALA A 224 -2.39 -3.47 15.92
N ALA A 225 -3.01 -3.50 14.73
CA ALA A 225 -3.19 -4.72 13.95
C ALA A 225 -2.05 -4.99 12.95
N PHE A 226 -1.43 -3.94 12.40
CA PHE A 226 -0.49 -4.07 11.27
C PHE A 226 0.95 -3.63 11.53
N SER A 227 1.24 -2.87 12.61
CA SER A 227 2.62 -2.45 12.93
C SER A 227 3.03 -2.63 14.38
N GLN A 228 2.12 -3.05 15.26
CA GLN A 228 2.38 -3.38 16.67
C GLN A 228 3.02 -2.22 17.48
N SER A 229 2.90 -0.98 17.00
CA SER A 229 3.39 0.23 17.69
C SER A 229 2.41 0.77 18.74
N THR A 230 1.19 0.25 18.77
CA THR A 230 0.15 0.47 19.78
C THR A 230 -0.57 -0.84 20.08
N ASN A 231 -1.35 -0.88 21.18
CA ASN A 231 -2.23 -2.00 21.48
C ASN A 231 -3.66 -1.49 21.66
N GLN A 232 -4.60 -2.07 20.92
CA GLN A 232 -6.03 -1.84 21.12
C GLN A 232 -6.50 -2.59 22.38
N ARG A 233 -7.22 -1.89 23.26
CA ARG A 233 -7.73 -2.41 24.55
C ARG A 233 -9.22 -2.68 24.53
N ARG A 234 -9.97 -1.99 23.68
CA ARG A 234 -11.43 -2.08 23.56
C ARG A 234 -11.85 -2.10 22.11
N ASN A 235 -13.04 -2.63 21.84
CA ASN A 235 -13.59 -2.62 20.50
C ASN A 235 -13.78 -1.20 19.98
N ALA A 236 -13.44 -0.96 18.73
CA ALA A 236 -13.65 0.32 18.08
C ALA A 236 -13.82 0.13 16.58
N GLY A 237 -14.76 0.87 16.00
CA GLY A 237 -14.91 0.99 14.55
C GLY A 237 -14.58 2.39 14.06
N THR A 238 -14.32 2.52 12.78
CA THR A 238 -14.05 3.80 12.13
C THR A 238 -14.43 3.78 10.67
N PHE A 239 -14.91 4.91 10.16
CA PHE A 239 -14.85 5.18 8.72
C PHE A 239 -13.42 5.50 8.31
N ILE A 240 -13.11 5.23 7.05
CA ILE A 240 -11.84 5.53 6.41
C ILE A 240 -12.15 6.19 5.07
N ALA A 241 -11.57 7.36 4.84
CA ALA A 241 -11.56 7.98 3.51
C ALA A 241 -10.13 7.97 2.99
N GLY A 242 -9.94 7.73 1.71
CA GLY A 242 -8.61 7.65 1.12
C GLY A 242 -8.56 8.08 -0.32
N PHE A 243 -7.34 8.33 -0.76
CA PHE A 243 -6.98 8.64 -2.12
C PHE A 243 -5.73 7.84 -2.49
N SER A 244 -5.74 7.17 -3.64
CA SER A 244 -4.56 6.49 -4.16
C SER A 244 -4.26 6.94 -5.57
N ILE A 245 -2.97 7.08 -5.88
CA ILE A 245 -2.47 7.26 -7.23
C ILE A 245 -1.41 6.20 -7.50
N SER A 246 -1.52 5.52 -8.63
CA SER A 246 -0.56 4.51 -9.05
C SER A 246 -0.32 4.57 -10.55
N LYS A 247 0.89 4.22 -10.97
CA LYS A 247 1.26 4.04 -12.36
C LYS A 247 1.53 2.57 -12.57
N HIS A 248 0.94 2.04 -13.62
CA HIS A 248 1.03 0.64 -14.03
C HIS A 248 1.68 0.61 -15.41
N ASN A 249 2.73 -0.17 -15.53
CA ASN A 249 3.35 -0.52 -16.79
C ASN A 249 3.34 -2.04 -16.91
N LEU A 250 2.55 -2.55 -17.84
CA LEU A 250 2.43 -3.96 -18.14
C LEU A 250 2.95 -4.18 -19.55
N ASP A 251 4.06 -4.89 -19.67
CA ASP A 251 4.60 -5.36 -20.95
C ASP A 251 4.14 -6.82 -21.12
N PHE A 252 3.38 -7.09 -22.18
CA PHE A 252 2.84 -8.41 -22.49
C PHE A 252 3.30 -8.82 -23.89
N ASP A 253 4.30 -9.68 -23.93
CA ASP A 253 4.82 -10.25 -25.16
C ASP A 253 4.00 -11.48 -25.55
N TYR A 254 2.93 -11.25 -26.33
CA TYR A 254 2.05 -12.32 -26.79
C TYR A 254 2.75 -13.30 -27.74
N GLN A 255 3.91 -12.95 -28.31
CA GLN A 255 4.68 -13.84 -29.19
C GLN A 255 5.38 -14.97 -28.41
N GLN A 256 5.51 -14.84 -27.09
CA GLN A 256 5.99 -15.89 -26.20
C GLN A 256 4.87 -16.84 -25.76
N LEU A 257 3.61 -16.60 -26.15
CA LEU A 257 2.54 -17.56 -25.91
C LEU A 257 2.76 -18.80 -26.79
N PRO A 258 2.21 -19.96 -26.41
CA PRO A 258 2.18 -21.11 -27.30
C PRO A 258 1.51 -20.79 -28.64
N ALA A 259 2.05 -21.32 -29.74
CA ALA A 259 1.62 -21.01 -31.10
C ALA A 259 0.10 -21.20 -31.30
N TYR A 260 -0.46 -22.26 -30.73
CA TYR A 260 -1.89 -22.56 -30.82
C TYR A 260 -2.79 -21.51 -30.12
N ILE A 261 -2.29 -20.80 -29.09
CA ILE A 261 -3.01 -19.67 -28.49
C ILE A 261 -2.91 -18.46 -29.41
N GLN A 262 -1.71 -18.17 -29.95
CA GLN A 262 -1.46 -17.01 -30.80
C GLN A 262 -2.31 -16.98 -32.07
N GLU A 263 -2.49 -18.15 -32.70
CA GLU A 263 -3.23 -18.31 -33.96
C GLU A 263 -4.72 -17.94 -33.81
N ARG A 264 -5.33 -18.33 -32.68
CA ARG A 264 -6.76 -18.11 -32.42
C ARG A 264 -7.05 -16.90 -31.53
N MET A 265 -6.02 -16.20 -31.06
CA MET A 265 -6.16 -15.06 -30.16
C MET A 265 -6.89 -13.89 -30.83
N ASN A 266 -7.94 -13.40 -30.19
CA ASN A 266 -8.66 -12.22 -30.64
C ASN A 266 -7.71 -11.02 -30.85
N PRO A 267 -7.86 -10.22 -31.92
CA PRO A 267 -6.99 -9.06 -32.18
C PRO A 267 -6.92 -8.07 -31.01
N GLY A 268 -8.03 -7.89 -30.28
CA GLY A 268 -8.09 -7.02 -29.10
C GLY A 268 -7.25 -7.48 -27.91
N MET A 269 -6.79 -8.74 -27.87
CA MET A 269 -5.90 -9.25 -26.84
C MET A 269 -4.41 -9.11 -27.21
N LYS A 270 -4.09 -8.82 -28.48
CA LYS A 270 -2.71 -8.67 -29.00
C LYS A 270 -2.12 -7.31 -28.63
N VAL A 271 -2.02 -7.03 -27.33
CA VAL A 271 -1.54 -5.74 -26.82
C VAL A 271 -0.15 -5.89 -26.21
N ASN A 272 0.86 -5.24 -26.80
CA ASN A 272 2.25 -5.39 -26.36
C ASN A 272 2.57 -4.62 -25.07
N LYS A 273 2.03 -3.41 -24.91
CA LYS A 273 2.34 -2.53 -23.79
C LYS A 273 1.10 -1.79 -23.33
N ILE A 274 0.80 -1.92 -22.05
CA ILE A 274 -0.32 -1.24 -21.40
C ILE A 274 0.26 -0.32 -20.33
N LYS A 275 0.13 0.98 -20.54
CA LYS A 275 0.54 2.02 -19.60
C LYS A 275 -0.66 2.84 -19.17
N TYR A 276 -0.96 2.82 -17.87
CA TYR A 276 -2.01 3.67 -17.32
C TYR A 276 -1.65 4.23 -15.96
N THR A 277 -2.23 5.39 -15.66
CA THR A 277 -2.29 5.96 -14.33
C THR A 277 -3.66 5.68 -13.75
N ASN A 278 -3.70 5.06 -12.58
CA ASN A 278 -4.91 4.82 -11.80
C ASN A 278 -4.96 5.84 -10.65
N ALA A 279 -5.98 6.68 -10.62
CA ALA A 279 -6.26 7.57 -9.50
C ALA A 279 -7.62 7.19 -8.92
N ASN A 280 -7.68 6.87 -7.63
CA ASN A 280 -8.92 6.44 -6.98
C ASN A 280 -9.20 7.22 -5.70
N ILE A 281 -10.48 7.35 -5.39
CA ILE A 281 -11.00 7.85 -4.12
C ILE A 281 -11.75 6.69 -3.47
N SER A 282 -11.50 6.48 -2.19
CA SER A 282 -11.99 5.32 -1.46
C SER A 282 -12.71 5.75 -0.19
N PHE A 283 -13.83 5.10 0.13
CA PHE A 283 -14.54 5.30 1.38
C PHE A 283 -14.97 3.96 1.94
N GLY A 284 -14.53 3.64 3.15
CA GLY A 284 -14.67 2.32 3.74
C GLY A 284 -14.87 2.35 5.23
N TYR A 285 -14.91 1.15 5.80
CA TYR A 285 -15.06 0.95 7.24
C TYR A 285 -14.02 -0.05 7.74
N ALA A 286 -13.54 0.18 8.96
CA ALA A 286 -12.70 -0.76 9.68
C ALA A 286 -13.20 -0.97 11.09
N TYR A 287 -13.02 -2.19 11.58
CA TYR A 287 -13.41 -2.60 12.92
C TYR A 287 -12.28 -3.37 13.59
N ASN A 288 -11.96 -2.96 14.80
CA ASN A 288 -11.07 -3.65 15.72
C ASN A 288 -11.89 -4.35 16.78
N TRP A 289 -11.79 -5.68 16.83
CA TRP A 289 -12.43 -6.54 17.82
C TRP A 289 -11.38 -7.10 18.80
N VAL A 290 -11.42 -6.63 20.04
CA VAL A 290 -10.63 -7.16 21.15
C VAL A 290 -11.42 -8.28 21.81
N PHE A 291 -11.24 -9.51 21.31
CA PHE A 291 -12.02 -10.68 21.73
C PHE A 291 -11.47 -11.37 22.98
N ALA A 292 -10.19 -11.17 23.28
CA ALA A 292 -9.55 -11.68 24.49
C ALA A 292 -8.44 -10.72 24.95
N ARG A 293 -7.94 -10.92 26.18
CA ARG A 293 -6.86 -10.09 26.71
C ARG A 293 -5.65 -10.16 25.79
N ASN A 294 -5.20 -9.00 25.31
CA ASN A 294 -4.08 -8.82 24.37
C ASN A 294 -4.31 -9.39 22.96
N CYS A 295 -5.50 -9.91 22.64
CA CYS A 295 -5.83 -10.42 21.32
C CYS A 295 -6.72 -9.43 20.57
N LEU A 296 -6.34 -9.12 19.34
CA LEU A 296 -7.06 -8.20 18.46
C LEU A 296 -7.28 -8.86 17.11
N ALA A 297 -8.52 -8.84 16.64
CA ALA A 297 -8.86 -9.06 15.24
C ALA A 297 -9.25 -7.72 14.60
N CYS A 298 -8.74 -7.45 13.39
CA CYS A 298 -9.04 -6.26 12.62
C CYS A 298 -9.58 -6.68 11.26
N LEU A 299 -10.68 -6.06 10.84
CA LEU A 299 -11.21 -6.19 9.48
C LEU A 299 -11.49 -4.80 8.93
N SER A 300 -11.03 -4.55 7.71
CA SER A 300 -11.19 -3.29 7.02
C SER A 300 -11.51 -3.54 5.56
N LEU A 301 -12.62 -2.97 5.12
CA LEU A 301 -13.06 -3.02 3.74
C LEU A 301 -13.20 -1.60 3.20
N THR A 302 -12.47 -1.32 2.13
CA THR A 302 -12.45 0.01 1.50
C THR A 302 -12.71 -0.13 0.01
N PRO A 303 -13.97 -0.02 -0.44
CA PRO A 303 -14.25 0.15 -1.86
C PRO A 303 -13.72 1.49 -2.36
N ALA A 304 -13.34 1.54 -3.63
CA ALA A 304 -12.80 2.73 -4.27
C ALA A 304 -13.34 2.89 -5.67
N ILE A 305 -13.67 4.14 -6.02
CA ILE A 305 -13.99 4.53 -7.38
C ILE A 305 -12.69 5.01 -8.03
N ALA A 306 -12.31 4.33 -9.11
CA ALA A 306 -11.02 4.48 -9.75
C ALA A 306 -11.18 5.06 -11.15
N TYR A 307 -10.47 6.15 -11.44
CA TYR A 307 -10.35 6.75 -12.77
C TYR A 307 -9.01 6.33 -13.39
N LYS A 308 -9.07 5.70 -14.56
CA LYS A 308 -7.89 5.19 -15.27
C LYS A 308 -7.61 6.03 -16.52
N ALA A 309 -6.47 6.70 -16.53
CA ALA A 309 -5.96 7.46 -17.67
C ALA A 309 -4.85 6.66 -18.37
N SER A 310 -5.07 6.26 -19.62
CA SER A 310 -4.08 5.55 -20.45
C SER A 310 -3.28 6.54 -21.31
N ASP A 311 -1.97 6.31 -21.45
CA ASP A 311 -1.11 7.11 -22.35
C ASP A 311 -1.32 6.73 -23.85
N VAL A 312 -2.10 5.69 -24.15
CA VAL A 312 -2.38 5.19 -25.53
C VAL A 312 -3.66 5.79 -26.14
N ASP A 313 -4.17 6.90 -25.61
CA ASP A 313 -5.38 7.57 -26.13
C ASP A 313 -5.15 8.37 -27.45
N ALA A 314 -4.11 8.05 -28.23
CA ALA A 314 -3.64 8.86 -29.36
C ALA A 314 -3.82 8.29 -30.78
N GLU A 315 -4.24 7.03 -31.00
CA GLU A 315 -4.24 6.48 -32.39
C GLU A 315 -5.52 5.80 -32.90
N THR A 316 -6.63 5.76 -32.16
CA THR A 316 -7.90 5.27 -32.72
C THR A 316 -9.02 6.30 -32.52
N GLN A 317 -9.48 6.87 -33.63
CA GLN A 317 -10.66 7.73 -33.74
C GLN A 317 -11.95 6.92 -33.53
N GLU A 318 -12.16 6.36 -32.34
CA GLU A 318 -13.45 5.79 -31.95
C GLU A 318 -14.02 6.53 -30.74
N GLY A 319 -15.33 6.84 -30.82
CA GLY A 319 -16.06 7.74 -29.94
C GLY A 319 -15.84 7.47 -28.45
N LYS A 320 -15.25 8.45 -27.76
CA LYS A 320 -14.85 8.41 -26.36
C LYS A 320 -16.05 8.51 -25.42
N ALA A 321 -16.57 7.37 -24.95
CA ALA A 321 -17.45 7.35 -23.78
C ALA A 321 -16.61 7.51 -22.51
N TRP A 322 -16.66 8.70 -21.89
CA TRP A 322 -15.88 9.03 -20.69
C TRP A 322 -16.21 8.15 -19.47
N TYR A 323 -17.40 7.53 -19.46
CA TYR A 323 -17.87 6.63 -18.41
C TYR A 323 -17.12 5.29 -18.34
N SER A 324 -16.54 4.77 -19.43
CA SER A 324 -15.81 3.48 -19.40
C SER A 324 -14.45 3.56 -18.68
N LYS A 325 -14.04 4.76 -18.24
CA LYS A 325 -12.79 4.99 -17.50
C LYS A 325 -12.93 4.80 -16.00
N PHE A 326 -14.15 4.65 -15.48
CA PHE A 326 -14.43 4.42 -14.07
C PHE A 326 -14.52 2.93 -13.77
N ASN A 327 -13.81 2.50 -12.72
CA ASN A 327 -13.84 1.12 -12.25
C ASN A 327 -14.04 1.09 -10.74
N LEU A 328 -14.57 -0.02 -10.24
CA LEU A 328 -14.70 -0.29 -8.81
C LEU A 328 -13.50 -1.15 -8.39
N ASP A 329 -12.61 -0.55 -7.61
CA ASP A 329 -11.48 -1.22 -6.98
C ASP A 329 -11.84 -1.54 -5.52
N PHE A 330 -11.22 -2.58 -4.96
CA PHE A 330 -11.40 -2.93 -3.55
C PHE A 330 -10.07 -3.10 -2.83
N LEU A 331 -10.02 -2.60 -1.59
CA LEU A 331 -8.93 -2.82 -0.66
C LEU A 331 -9.47 -3.51 0.60
N LEU A 332 -9.04 -4.74 0.80
CA LEU A 332 -9.32 -5.53 1.99
C LEU A 332 -8.07 -5.59 2.86
N ARG A 333 -8.21 -5.25 4.15
CA ARG A 333 -7.18 -5.53 5.15
C ARG A 333 -7.79 -6.33 6.29
N ALA A 334 -7.16 -7.44 6.63
CA ALA A 334 -7.56 -8.26 7.77
C ALA A 334 -6.32 -8.60 8.59
N GLY A 335 -6.46 -8.79 9.89
CA GLY A 335 -5.35 -9.25 10.71
C GLY A 335 -5.79 -9.72 12.08
N VAL A 336 -5.05 -10.68 12.63
CA VAL A 336 -5.23 -11.17 13.99
C VAL A 336 -3.86 -11.12 14.67
N VAL A 337 -3.81 -10.52 15.85
CA VAL A 337 -2.57 -10.33 16.59
C VAL A 337 -2.78 -10.56 18.07
N TYR A 338 -1.85 -11.29 18.67
CA TYR A 338 -1.61 -11.30 20.10
C TYR A 338 -0.45 -10.35 20.40
N ASN A 339 -0.66 -9.38 21.29
CA ASN A 339 0.37 -8.41 21.68
C ASN A 339 0.24 -8.03 23.15
N ASN A 340 1.15 -8.51 23.99
CA ASN A 340 1.19 -8.19 25.43
C ASN A 340 2.06 -6.97 25.77
N GLY A 341 2.52 -6.25 24.74
CA GLY A 341 3.39 -5.08 24.82
C GLY A 341 4.87 -5.43 24.74
N LYS A 342 5.30 -6.58 25.26
CA LYS A 342 6.70 -7.05 25.19
C LYS A 342 6.91 -8.01 24.02
N TYR A 343 5.98 -8.92 23.80
CA TYR A 343 6.00 -9.93 22.75
C TYR A 343 4.74 -9.79 21.90
N PHE A 344 4.88 -10.05 20.60
CA PHE A 344 3.76 -10.06 19.68
C PHE A 344 3.91 -11.17 18.64
N VAL A 345 2.78 -11.73 18.24
CA VAL A 345 2.67 -12.73 17.18
C VAL A 345 1.34 -12.52 16.48
N GLY A 346 1.31 -12.65 15.17
CA GLY A 346 0.09 -12.42 14.42
C GLY A 346 0.19 -12.80 12.96
N THR A 347 -0.95 -12.64 12.30
CA THR A 347 -1.08 -12.78 10.86
C THR A 347 -1.84 -11.57 10.32
N SER A 348 -1.49 -11.11 9.13
CA SER A 348 -2.20 -10.05 8.43
C SER A 348 -2.34 -10.37 6.94
N PHE A 349 -3.41 -9.88 6.33
CA PHE A 349 -3.68 -10.02 4.92
C PHE A 349 -4.05 -8.65 4.35
N VAL A 350 -3.42 -8.28 3.24
CA VAL A 350 -3.76 -7.10 2.45
C VAL A 350 -4.07 -7.55 1.04
N GLY A 351 -5.33 -7.42 0.65
CA GLY A 351 -5.83 -7.75 -0.69
C GLY A 351 -6.24 -6.49 -1.45
N LYS A 352 -5.80 -6.38 -2.70
CA LYS A 352 -6.17 -5.32 -3.63
C LYS A 352 -6.71 -5.97 -4.91
N ASN A 353 -7.83 -5.47 -5.39
CA ASN A 353 -8.36 -5.84 -6.69
C ASN A 353 -8.46 -4.58 -7.56
N TYR A 354 -7.93 -4.69 -8.77
CA TYR A 354 -7.92 -3.67 -9.80
C TYR A 354 -8.61 -4.23 -11.04
N ASN A 355 -9.81 -3.76 -11.32
CA ASN A 355 -10.55 -4.19 -12.51
C ASN A 355 -10.44 -3.10 -13.57
N TYR A 356 -10.03 -3.44 -14.78
CA TYR A 356 -9.98 -2.52 -15.91
C TYR A 356 -10.87 -3.03 -17.02
N HIS A 357 -11.86 -2.25 -17.40
CA HIS A 357 -12.73 -2.56 -18.52
C HIS A 357 -12.58 -1.50 -19.62
N ARG A 358 -12.46 -1.94 -20.87
CA ARG A 358 -12.47 -1.08 -22.06
C ARG A 358 -13.12 -1.81 -23.23
N ASN A 359 -14.33 -1.41 -23.60
CA ASN A 359 -15.10 -1.99 -24.70
C ASN A 359 -15.15 -3.53 -24.55
N ASN A 360 -14.70 -4.28 -25.56
CA ASN A 360 -14.71 -5.74 -25.59
C ASN A 360 -13.50 -6.38 -24.89
N PHE A 361 -12.80 -5.64 -24.01
CA PHE A 361 -11.59 -6.09 -23.31
C PHE A 361 -11.71 -5.83 -21.80
N SER A 362 -11.45 -6.84 -20.99
CA SER A 362 -11.27 -6.67 -19.54
C SER A 362 -9.93 -7.21 -19.06
N LEU A 363 -9.34 -6.50 -18.12
CA LEU A 363 -8.14 -6.89 -17.39
C LEU A 363 -8.45 -6.85 -15.89
N ASP A 364 -8.56 -8.03 -15.28
CA ASP A 364 -8.81 -8.17 -13.85
C ASP A 364 -7.52 -8.59 -13.15
N ASN A 365 -7.02 -7.72 -12.27
CA ASN A 365 -5.79 -7.94 -11.53
C ASN A 365 -6.09 -8.03 -10.03
N GLY A 366 -5.71 -9.14 -9.41
CA GLY A 366 -5.79 -9.35 -7.97
C GLY A 366 -4.39 -9.49 -7.37
N PHE A 367 -4.14 -8.79 -6.27
CA PHE A 367 -2.92 -8.90 -5.49
C PHE A 367 -3.25 -9.09 -4.02
N GLY A 368 -2.75 -10.16 -3.43
CA GLY A 368 -2.86 -10.45 -2.00
C GLY A 368 -1.49 -10.68 -1.40
N THR A 369 -1.23 -10.10 -0.24
CA THR A 369 -0.06 -10.43 0.57
C THR A 369 -0.55 -10.91 1.92
N LEU A 370 -0.28 -12.18 2.21
CA LEU A 370 -0.45 -12.78 3.54
C LEU A 370 0.88 -12.69 4.27
N GLN A 371 0.87 -12.21 5.50
CA GLN A 371 2.03 -12.07 6.35
C GLN A 371 1.78 -12.79 7.67
N VAL A 372 2.68 -13.69 8.05
CA VAL A 372 2.74 -14.27 9.40
C VAL A 372 3.99 -13.72 10.07
N TYR A 373 3.87 -13.27 11.32
CA TYR A 373 4.98 -12.59 11.99
C TYR A 373 5.04 -12.87 13.48
N ALA A 374 6.25 -12.85 14.03
CA ALA A 374 6.52 -12.93 15.45
C ALA A 374 7.68 -11.99 15.82
N GLY A 375 7.60 -11.37 16.99
CA GLY A 375 8.60 -10.41 17.41
C GLY A 375 8.51 -10.01 18.86
N PHE A 376 9.46 -9.16 19.27
CA PHE A 376 9.53 -8.64 20.61
C PHE A 376 10.02 -7.18 20.63
N ASN A 377 9.50 -6.44 21.59
CA ASN A 377 9.85 -5.08 21.89
C ASN A 377 10.95 -5.03 22.95
N PHE A 378 11.89 -4.10 22.86
CA PHE A 378 12.99 -3.94 23.82
C PHE A 378 13.40 -2.49 24.02
N HIS A 379 14.23 -2.25 25.04
CA HIS A 379 14.56 -0.92 25.54
C HIS A 379 13.33 -0.16 26.06
N LEU A 380 13.01 -0.35 27.35
CA LEU A 380 11.90 0.33 28.00
C LEU A 380 12.18 1.85 28.04
N ARG A 381 11.19 2.66 27.62
CA ARG A 381 11.32 4.12 27.63
C ARG A 381 11.49 4.63 29.05
N LYS A 382 12.26 5.73 29.20
CA LYS A 382 12.58 6.33 30.49
C LYS A 382 11.32 6.62 31.32
N GLU A 383 10.27 7.12 30.68
CA GLU A 383 8.95 7.43 31.30
C GLU A 383 8.25 6.22 31.95
N TYR A 384 8.57 4.99 31.52
CA TYR A 384 7.98 3.76 32.07
C TYR A 384 8.95 2.99 32.98
N ARG A 385 10.18 3.47 33.17
CA ARG A 385 11.11 2.85 34.13
C ARG A 385 10.66 3.21 35.54
N LYS A 386 10.50 2.21 36.41
CA LYS A 386 10.25 2.46 37.84
C LYS A 386 11.38 3.34 38.38
N LYS A 387 11.07 4.46 39.02
CA LYS A 387 12.06 5.20 39.81
C LYS A 387 12.54 4.23 40.89
N LYS A 388 13.84 3.94 40.94
CA LYS A 388 14.42 3.29 42.11
C LYS A 388 14.23 4.27 43.26
N THR A 389 13.34 3.96 44.19
CA THR A 389 13.33 4.62 45.50
C THR A 389 14.71 4.37 46.08
N LYS A 390 15.55 5.42 46.16
CA LYS A 390 16.76 5.33 46.98
C LYS A 390 16.24 5.05 48.39
N ARG A 391 16.51 3.84 48.91
CA ARG A 391 16.49 3.64 50.35
C ARG A 391 17.70 4.41 50.85
N GLU A 392 17.45 5.60 51.39
CA GLU A 392 18.38 6.22 52.31
C GLU A 392 18.43 5.29 53.52
N TYR A 393 19.61 4.72 53.77
CA TYR A 393 19.95 4.01 54.99
C TYR A 393 20.80 4.94 55.84
#